data_AF-A0A7W2PZ10-F1
#
_entry.id   AF-A0A7W2PZ10-F1
#
_cell.length_a   1.000
_cell.length_b   1.000
_cell.length_c   1.000
_cell.angle_alpha   90.00
_cell.angle_beta   90.00
_cell.angle_gamma   90.00
#
_symmetry.space_group_name_H-M   'P 1'
#
loop_
_entity.id
_entity.type
_entity.pdbx_description
1 polymer ?
#
loop_
_entity_poly.entity_id
_entity_poly.type
_entity_poly.pdbx_seq_one_letter_code
_entity_poly.pdbx_strand_id
1 'polypeptide(L)' 'MNTTARHLLAALAIAVLSGCASHPEQRPYTAEETRQLQLEALQRQGLSLEEYEQRKLAVSRAGRPQVVTDAARARTAISG' A
#
# COMPACT_ATOMS: atom_id res chain seq x y z
N MET A 1 31.32 38.22 -5.00
CA MET A 1 31.52 37.10 -5.97
C MET A 1 31.40 35.71 -5.34
N ASN A 2 31.44 35.62 -4.02
CA ASN A 2 31.38 34.41 -3.20
C ASN A 2 29.95 33.97 -2.82
N THR A 3 29.02 34.92 -2.63
CA THR A 3 27.60 34.61 -2.30
C THR A 3 26.85 33.98 -3.47
N THR A 4 27.08 34.47 -4.69
CA THR A 4 26.50 33.92 -5.92
C THR A 4 26.96 32.49 -6.19
N ALA A 5 28.26 32.21 -6.01
CA ALA A 5 28.81 30.86 -6.14
C ALA A 5 28.21 29.88 -5.11
N ARG A 6 28.00 30.33 -3.86
CA ARG A 6 27.35 29.52 -2.82
C ARG A 6 25.89 29.22 -3.17
N HIS A 7 25.14 30.19 -3.70
CA HIS A 7 23.77 29.96 -4.14
C HIS A 7 23.69 29.00 -5.33
N LEU A 8 24.58 29.13 -6.31
CA LEU A 8 24.66 28.18 -7.44
C LEU A 8 24.98 26.76 -6.97
N LEU A 9 25.92 26.63 -6.04
CA LEU A 9 26.28 25.32 -5.48
C LEU A 9 25.12 24.69 -4.69
N ALA A 10 24.39 25.50 -3.90
CA ALA A 10 23.20 25.04 -3.19
C ALA A 10 22.07 24.63 -4.14
N ALA A 11 21.82 25.42 -5.19
CA ALA A 11 20.82 25.09 -6.21
C ALA A 11 21.15 23.80 -6.96
N LEU A 12 22.44 23.59 -7.29
CA LEU A 12 22.91 22.36 -7.92
C LEU A 12 22.72 21.15 -7.01
N ALA A 13 23.05 21.29 -5.72
CA ALA A 13 22.87 20.21 -4.74
C ALA A 13 21.38 19.83 -4.61
N ILE A 14 20.48 20.82 -4.53
CA ILE A 14 19.03 20.59 -4.46
C ILE A 14 18.51 19.90 -5.74
N ALA A 15 18.99 20.31 -6.91
CA ALA A 15 18.59 19.72 -8.20
C ALA A 15 19.01 18.24 -8.30
N VAL A 16 20.24 17.90 -7.89
CA VAL A 16 20.74 16.52 -7.91
C VAL A 16 19.99 15.65 -6.89
N LEU A 17 19.75 16.16 -5.68
CA LEU A 17 19.06 15.41 -4.62
C LEU A 17 17.57 15.18 -4.92
N SER A 18 16.91 16.12 -5.60
CA SER A 18 15.48 15.98 -5.99
C SER A 18 15.29 15.10 -7.23
N GLY A 19 16.27 15.02 -8.12
CA GLY A 19 16.22 14.12 -9.29
C GLY A 19 16.09 12.64 -8.94
N CYS A 20 16.65 12.19 -7.82
CA CYS A 20 16.56 10.79 -7.37
C CYS A 20 15.16 10.39 -6.85
N ALA A 21 14.29 11.36 -6.55
CA ALA A 21 12.91 11.12 -6.14
C ALA A 21 11.89 11.44 -7.26
N SER A 22 12.40 11.86 -8.43
CA SER A 22 11.57 12.38 -9.52
C SER A 22 11.00 11.22 -10.34
N HIS A 23 9.77 10.84 -9.97
CA HIS A 23 8.82 10.07 -10.78
C HIS A 23 9.06 8.55 -10.80
N PRO A 24 8.52 7.80 -9.83
CA PRO A 24 8.24 6.39 -10.08
C PRO A 24 7.25 6.32 -11.25
N GLU A 25 7.57 5.58 -12.32
CA GLU A 25 6.54 5.18 -13.27
C GLU A 25 5.40 4.54 -12.47
N GLN A 26 4.17 5.03 -12.66
CA GLN A 26 2.98 4.47 -12.04
C GLN A 26 2.63 3.14 -12.70
N ARG A 27 3.50 2.15 -12.53
CA ARG A 27 3.18 0.76 -12.83
C ARG A 27 2.11 0.31 -11.83
N PRO A 28 0.99 -0.27 -12.28
CA PRO A 28 0.03 -0.86 -11.36
C PRO A 28 0.69 -2.00 -10.59
N TYR A 29 0.51 -1.99 -9.26
CA TYR A 29 0.98 -3.09 -8.42
C TYR A 29 0.23 -4.38 -8.78
N THR A 30 0.95 -5.49 -8.78
CA THR A 30 0.36 -6.81 -8.82
C THR A 30 -0.45 -7.06 -7.54
N ALA A 31 -1.32 -8.06 -7.58
CA ALA A 31 -2.11 -8.45 -6.42
C ALA A 31 -1.23 -8.86 -5.23
N GLU A 32 -0.09 -9.53 -5.49
CA GLU A 32 0.84 -9.96 -4.45
C GLU A 32 1.61 -8.78 -3.84
N GLU A 33 2.12 -7.86 -4.68
CA GLU A 33 2.77 -6.62 -4.20
C GLU A 33 1.79 -5.79 -3.35
N THR A 34 0.54 -5.66 -3.80
CA THR A 34 -0.51 -4.95 -3.05
C THR A 34 -0.80 -5.61 -1.71
N ARG A 35 -0.88 -6.95 -1.68
CA ARG A 35 -1.06 -7.73 -0.45
C ARG A 35 0.09 -7.50 0.51
N GLN A 36 1.33 -7.55 0.03
CA GLN A 36 2.52 -7.32 0.84
C GLN A 36 2.52 -5.91 1.45
N LEU A 37 2.24 -4.88 0.64
CA LEU A 37 2.14 -3.50 1.10
C LEU A 37 1.06 -3.31 2.19
N GLN A 38 -0.08 -3.98 2.06
CA GLN A 38 -1.13 -3.95 3.08
C GLN A 38 -0.67 -4.59 4.40
N LEU A 39 0.06 -5.71 4.34
CA LEU A 39 0.61 -6.37 5.53
C LEU A 39 1.67 -5.49 6.22
N GLU A 40 2.55 -4.86 5.45
CA GLU A 40 3.54 -3.92 5.99
C GLU A 40 2.89 -2.71 6.65
N ALA A 41 1.82 -2.17 6.04
CA ALA A 41 1.05 -1.09 6.63
C ALA A 41 0.41 -1.49 7.97
N LEU A 42 -0.14 -2.71 8.08
CA LEU A 42 -0.69 -3.24 9.33
C LEU A 42 0.38 -3.36 10.42
N GLN A 43 1.58 -3.85 10.08
CA GLN A 43 2.68 -3.99 11.05
C GLN A 43 3.12 -2.66 11.65
N ARG A 44 2.97 -1.55 10.93
CA ARG A 44 3.35 -0.21 11.40
C ARG A 44 2.31 0.48 12.29
N GLN A 45 1.10 -0.08 12.43
CA GLN A 45 -0.02 0.56 13.12
C GLN A 45 -0.01 0.41 14.66
N GLY A 46 0.90 -0.38 15.24
CA GLY A 46 0.97 -0.56 16.69
C GLY A 46 -0.29 -1.21 17.30
N LEU A 47 -0.94 -2.09 16.55
CA LEU A 47 -2.17 -2.79 16.95
C LEU A 47 -1.92 -3.78 18.09
N SER A 48 -2.96 -4.07 18.88
CA SER A 48 -2.94 -5.24 19.74
C SER A 48 -2.88 -6.53 18.91
N LEU A 49 -2.40 -7.63 19.51
CA LEU A 49 -2.21 -8.90 18.80
C LEU A 49 -3.51 -9.41 18.16
N GLU A 50 -4.62 -9.32 18.88
CA GLU A 50 -5.93 -9.79 18.41
C GLU A 50 -6.42 -8.97 17.21
N GLU A 51 -6.32 -7.64 17.30
CA GLU A 51 -6.70 -6.74 16.21
C GLU A 51 -5.82 -6.93 14.97
N TYR A 52 -4.51 -7.13 15.18
CA TYR A 52 -3.58 -7.42 14.09
C TYR A 52 -3.97 -8.71 13.35
N GLU A 53 -4.21 -9.81 14.08
CA GLU A 53 -4.58 -11.08 13.47
C GLU A 53 -5.94 -11.01 12.76
N GLN A 54 -6.93 -10.31 13.34
CA GLN A 54 -8.22 -10.09 12.68
C GLN A 54 -8.07 -9.33 11.35
N ARG A 55 -7.27 -8.25 11.32
CA ARG A 55 -7.05 -7.45 10.11
C ARG A 55 -6.20 -8.18 9.06
N LYS A 56 -5.21 -8.94 9.50
CA LYS A 56 -4.38 -9.80 8.63
C LYS A 56 -5.22 -10.87 7.92
N LEU A 57 -6.22 -11.44 8.59
CA LEU A 57 -7.17 -12.36 7.96
C LEU A 57 -8.01 -11.67 6.88
N ALA A 58 -8.42 -10.41 7.10
CA ALA A 58 -9.16 -9.64 6.11
C ALA A 58 -8.32 -9.37 4.85
N VAL A 59 -7.07 -8.90 5.02
CA VAL A 59 -6.09 -8.74 3.92
C VAL A 59 -5.86 -10.07 3.20
N SER A 60 -5.81 -11.17 3.96
CA SER A 60 -5.58 -12.49 3.38
C SER A 60 -6.72 -12.99 2.47
N ARG A 61 -7.95 -12.55 2.72
CA ARG A 61 -9.14 -12.92 1.94
C ARG A 61 -9.39 -12.01 0.74
N ALA A 62 -8.95 -10.75 0.78
CA ALA A 62 -9.25 -9.75 -0.25
C ALA A 62 -8.79 -10.14 -1.67
N GLY A 63 -7.76 -10.99 -1.79
CA GLY A 63 -7.26 -11.51 -3.08
C GLY A 63 -7.84 -12.87 -3.50
N ARG A 64 -8.73 -13.48 -2.69
CA ARG A 64 -9.35 -14.77 -3.04
C ARG A 64 -10.74 -14.52 -3.62
N PRO A 65 -11.11 -15.16 -4.74
CA PRO A 65 -12.49 -15.11 -5.21
C PRO A 65 -13.39 -15.62 -4.10
N GLN A 66 -14.42 -14.83 -3.75
CA GLN A 66 -15.39 -15.24 -2.75
C GLN A 66 -16.17 -16.43 -3.30
N VAL A 67 -15.89 -17.62 -2.77
CA VAL A 67 -16.65 -18.82 -3.07
C VAL A 67 -17.98 -18.69 -2.33
N VAL A 68 -19.00 -18.17 -3.03
CA VAL A 68 -20.38 -18.20 -2.54
C VAL A 68 -20.81 -19.67 -2.54
N THR A 69 -20.97 -20.23 -1.35
CA THR A 69 -21.47 -21.60 -1.20
C THR A 69 -22.96 -21.64 -1.56
N ASP A 70 -23.45 -22.74 -2.13
CA ASP A 70 -24.86 -22.88 -2.52
C ASP A 70 -25.83 -22.67 -1.34
N ALA A 71 -25.39 -22.99 -0.12
CA ALA A 71 -26.15 -22.74 1.11
C ALA A 71 -26.34 -21.23 1.40
N ALA A 72 -25.37 -20.38 1.04
CA ALA A 72 -25.49 -18.92 1.18
C ALA A 72 -26.45 -18.34 0.13
N ARG A 73 -26.43 -18.88 -1.09
CA ARG A 73 -27.36 -18.52 -2.17
C ARG A 73 -28.81 -18.93 -1.87
N ALA A 74 -29.01 -20.11 -1.30
CA ALA A 74 -30.33 -20.58 -0.87
C ALA A 74 -30.90 -19.68 0.24
N ARG A 75 -30.06 -19.19 1.15
CA ARG A 75 -30.49 -18.35 2.28
C ARG A 75 -30.90 -16.94 1.85
N THR A 76 -30.25 -16.36 0.83
CA THR A 76 -30.70 -15.08 0.23
C THR A 76 -31.96 -15.27 -0.63
N ALA A 77 -32.13 -16.42 -1.29
CA ALA A 77 -33.33 -16.70 -2.09
C ALA A 77 -34.63 -16.87 -1.27
N ILE A 78 -34.53 -17.36 -0.03
CA ILE A 78 -35.69 -17.54 0.86
C ILE A 78 -36.11 -16.23 1.55
N SER A 79 -35.24 -15.22 1.54
CA SER A 79 -35.49 -13.91 2.17
C SER A 79 -36.04 -12.85 1.19
N GLY A 80 -36.37 -13.24 -0.05
CA GLY A 80 -36.89 -12.36 -1.11
C GLY A 80 -38.39 -12.49 -1.31
#